data_AF-A0A9Q1AGF2-F1
#
_entry.id   AF-A0A9Q1AGF2-F1
#
_cell.length_a   1.000
_cell.length_b   1.000
_cell.length_c   1.000
_cell.angle_alpha   90.00
_cell.angle_beta   90.00
_cell.angle_gamma   90.00
#
_symmetry.space_group_name_H-M   'P 1'
#
loop_
_entity.id
_entity.type
_entity.pdbx_description
1 polymer ?
#
loop_
_entity_poly.entity_id
_entity_poly.type
_entity_poly.pdbx_seq_one_letter_code
_entity_poly.pdbx_strand_id
1 'polypeptide(L)'
;MSFRFHSGSSLTAAVSLLLLVYKASASGCDFFTGSWVVDGSYPLYNASACPFIEREFSCQNNGRPDSLYTTFRWKPLHCNLQ
;
A
#
# COMPACT_ATOMS: atom_id res chain seq x y z
N MET A 1 -16.34 -38.39 -45.48
CA MET A 1 -16.03 -38.42 -44.04
C MET A 1 -15.06 -37.28 -43.74
N SER A 2 -15.53 -36.21 -43.10
CA SER A 2 -14.66 -35.13 -42.62
C SER A 2 -15.20 -34.64 -41.30
N PHE A 3 -14.71 -35.23 -40.21
CA PHE A 3 -14.99 -34.73 -38.86
C PHE A 3 -14.07 -33.54 -38.59
N ARG A 4 -14.63 -32.34 -38.49
CA ARG A 4 -13.91 -31.19 -37.92
C ARG A 4 -13.77 -31.42 -36.42
N PHE A 5 -12.55 -31.48 -35.91
CA PHE A 5 -12.28 -31.28 -34.49
C PHE A 5 -12.04 -29.79 -34.26
N HIS A 6 -13.01 -29.12 -33.64
CA HIS A 6 -12.82 -27.85 -32.95
C HIS A 6 -12.95 -28.12 -31.45
N SER A 7 -12.26 -27.32 -30.63
CA SER A 7 -12.23 -27.37 -29.17
C SER A 7 -11.17 -28.26 -28.54
N GLY A 8 -9.91 -27.80 -28.58
CA GLY A 8 -8.90 -28.16 -27.59
C GLY A 8 -8.48 -26.89 -26.84
N SER A 9 -9.24 -26.47 -25.83
CA SER A 9 -8.78 -25.45 -24.89
C SER A 9 -7.50 -26.00 -24.23
N SER A 10 -6.34 -25.43 -24.57
CA SER A 10 -5.06 -25.98 -24.15
C SER A 10 -4.95 -25.96 -22.63
N LEU A 11 -5.01 -27.14 -22.00
CA LEU A 11 -4.91 -27.33 -20.55
C LEU A 11 -3.68 -26.63 -19.97
N THR A 12 -2.61 -26.52 -20.75
CA THR A 12 -1.38 -25.78 -20.41
C THR A 12 -1.61 -24.29 -20.15
N ALA A 13 -2.46 -23.63 -20.93
CA ALA A 13 -2.76 -22.21 -20.76
C ALA A 13 -3.58 -21.96 -19.48
N ALA A 14 -4.53 -22.85 -19.18
CA ALA A 14 -5.31 -22.79 -17.95
C ALA A 14 -4.43 -23.01 -16.70
N VAL A 15 -3.50 -23.97 -16.74
CA VAL A 15 -2.55 -24.22 -15.65
C VAL A 15 -1.58 -23.05 -15.47
N SER A 16 -1.04 -22.49 -16.54
CA SER A 16 -0.18 -21.29 -16.46
C SER A 16 -0.92 -20.08 -15.89
N LEU A 17 -2.19 -19.89 -16.27
CA LEU A 17 -3.02 -18.82 -15.71
C LEU A 17 -3.31 -19.05 -14.22
N LEU A 18 -3.65 -20.28 -13.82
CA LEU A 18 -3.85 -20.66 -12.42
C LEU A 18 -2.59 -20.42 -11.57
N LEU A 19 -1.40 -20.76 -12.09
CA LEU A 19 -0.13 -20.52 -11.40
C LEU A 19 0.19 -19.03 -11.26
N LEU A 20 -0.14 -18.20 -12.25
CA LEU A 20 0.03 -16.74 -12.17
C LEU A 20 -0.93 -16.13 -11.14
N VAL A 21 -2.19 -16.55 -11.13
CA VAL A 21 -3.19 -16.12 -10.14
C VAL A 21 -2.79 -16.55 -8.74
N TYR A 22 -2.32 -17.80 -8.56
CA TYR A 22 -1.85 -18.30 -7.27
C TYR A 22 -0.61 -17.54 -6.78
N LYS A 23 0.35 -17.22 -7.67
CA LYS A 23 1.51 -16.39 -7.31
C LYS A 23 1.13 -14.98 -6.88
N ALA A 24 0.20 -14.34 -7.61
CA ALA A 24 -0.30 -13.02 -7.25
C ALA A 24 -1.05 -13.01 -5.89
N SER A 25 -1.73 -14.11 -5.56
CA SER A 25 -2.40 -14.28 -4.27
C SER A 25 -1.44 -14.67 -3.13
N ALA A 26 -0.33 -15.36 -3.43
CA ALA A 26 0.62 -15.85 -2.45
C ALA A 26 1.69 -14.83 -2.07
N SER A 27 1.96 -13.83 -2.92
CA SER A 27 2.71 -12.64 -2.52
C SER A 27 1.82 -11.79 -1.62
N GLY A 28 2.00 -11.90 -0.30
CA GLY A 28 1.37 -10.98 0.66
C GLY A 28 1.67 -9.53 0.32
N CYS A 29 0.97 -8.58 0.96
CA CYS A 29 1.24 -7.18 0.68
C CYS A 29 2.65 -6.80 1.14
N ASP A 30 3.47 -6.32 0.20
CA ASP A 30 4.69 -5.61 0.52
C ASP A 30 4.33 -4.21 1.04
N PHE A 31 4.39 -4.04 2.36
CA PHE A 31 4.11 -2.76 3.00
C PHE A 31 5.22 -1.73 2.84
N PHE A 32 6.40 -2.10 2.34
CA PHE A 32 7.57 -1.23 2.26
C PHE A 32 7.78 -0.64 0.86
N THR A 33 7.12 -1.19 -0.17
CA THR A 33 7.08 -0.59 -1.51
C THR A 33 5.84 0.27 -1.68
N GLY A 34 6.03 1.57 -1.93
CA GLY A 34 4.94 2.52 -2.00
C GLY A 34 5.40 3.96 -2.16
N SER A 35 4.54 4.90 -1.77
CA SER A 35 4.84 6.33 -1.83
C SER A 35 4.16 7.09 -0.70
N TRP A 36 4.70 8.27 -0.37
CA TRP A 36 4.05 9.22 0.51
C TRP A 36 2.99 10.01 -0.26
N VAL A 37 1.78 10.09 0.30
CA VAL A 37 0.66 10.86 -0.25
C VAL A 37 0.17 11.86 0.78
N VAL A 38 -0.27 13.04 0.32
CA VAL A 38 -0.94 14.01 1.21
C VAL A 38 -2.34 13.49 1.52
N ASP A 39 -2.69 13.48 2.80
CA ASP A 39 -3.98 12.98 3.29
C ASP A 39 -4.57 13.99 4.29
N GLY A 40 -5.80 14.43 4.04
CA GLY A 40 -6.49 15.40 4.89
C GLY A 40 -6.95 14.85 6.25
N SER A 41 -6.91 13.53 6.44
CA SER A 41 -7.17 12.88 7.73
C SER A 41 -5.97 12.91 8.68
N TYR A 42 -4.79 13.35 8.21
CA TYR A 42 -3.56 13.45 8.99
C TYR A 42 -3.30 14.88 9.49
N PRO A 43 -2.57 15.05 10.62
CA PRO A 43 -1.95 14.01 11.43
C PRO A 43 -2.95 13.22 12.29
N LEU A 44 -2.59 11.98 12.65
CA LEU A 44 -3.41 11.11 13.51
C LEU A 44 -3.56 11.63 14.94
N TYR A 45 -2.69 12.53 15.37
CA TYR A 45 -2.74 13.19 16.68
C TYR A 45 -2.12 14.57 16.61
N ASN A 46 -2.54 15.47 17.49
CA ASN A 46 -1.91 16.78 17.65
C ASN A 46 -0.71 16.67 18.60
N ALA A 47 0.50 16.61 18.03
CA ALA A 47 1.75 16.48 18.80
C ALA A 47 1.95 17.62 19.82
N SER A 48 1.52 18.85 19.50
CA SER A 48 1.65 20.00 20.41
C SER A 48 0.75 19.91 21.64
N ALA A 49 -0.34 19.14 21.59
CA ALA A 49 -1.26 18.95 22.69
C ALA A 49 -0.97 17.69 23.53
N CYS A 50 -0.03 16.84 23.11
CA CYS A 50 0.28 15.59 23.79
C CYS A 50 1.29 15.83 24.94
N PRO A 51 0.91 15.62 26.22
CA PRO A 51 1.77 15.94 27.36
C PRO A 51 2.94 14.98 27.54
N PHE A 52 2.94 13.85 26.82
CA PHE A 52 3.96 12.81 26.91
C PHE A 52 5.05 12.95 25.83
N ILE A 53 4.89 13.86 24.87
CA ILE A 53 5.91 14.11 23.85
C ILE A 53 7.06 14.86 24.50
N GLU A 54 8.23 14.23 24.52
CA GLU A 54 9.45 14.84 25.01
C GLU A 54 9.83 16.06 24.14
N ARG A 55 10.58 16.99 24.75
CA ARG A 55 10.94 18.26 24.11
C ARG A 55 11.62 18.03 22.77
N GLU A 56 12.49 17.05 22.69
CA GLU A 56 13.31 16.68 21.55
C GLU A 56 12.46 16.30 20.33
N PHE A 57 11.21 15.85 20.54
CA PHE A 57 10.27 15.46 19.49
C PHE A 57 9.17 16.50 19.22
N SER A 58 9.10 17.58 19.99
CA SER A 58 8.04 18.60 19.90
C SER A 58 8.37 19.69 18.87
N CYS A 59 8.54 19.32 17.60
CA CYS A 59 9.06 20.22 16.55
C CYS A 59 8.31 21.57 16.43
N GLN A 60 6.98 21.55 16.47
CA GLN A 60 6.17 22.76 16.38
C GLN A 60 6.38 23.67 17.61
N ASN A 61 6.39 23.09 18.81
CA ASN A 61 6.64 23.84 20.05
C ASN A 61 8.09 24.36 20.11
N ASN A 62 9.01 23.70 19.41
CA ASN A 62 10.40 24.13 19.25
C ASN A 62 10.60 25.16 18.11
N GLY A 63 9.52 25.67 17.50
CA GLY A 63 9.56 26.79 16.56
C GLY A 63 9.69 26.41 15.09
N ARG A 64 9.48 25.14 14.70
CA ARG A 64 9.39 24.78 13.28
C ARG A 64 8.17 25.48 12.64
N PRO A 65 8.34 26.27 11.57
CA PRO A 65 7.26 27.10 11.05
C PRO A 65 6.31 26.38 10.07
N ASP A 66 6.76 25.30 9.43
CA ASP A 66 5.97 24.52 8.47
C ASP A 66 5.29 23.30 9.12
N SER A 67 4.13 22.90 8.61
CA SER A 67 3.34 21.77 9.14
C SER A 67 3.03 20.67 8.10
N LEU A 68 3.38 20.88 6.83
CA LEU A 68 3.05 19.95 5.72
C LEU A 68 3.61 18.54 5.94
N TYR A 69 4.75 18.41 6.61
CA TYR A 69 5.34 17.09 6.91
C TYR A 69 4.41 16.20 7.76
N THR A 70 3.48 16.79 8.51
CA THR A 70 2.53 16.06 9.36
C THR A 70 1.34 15.48 8.59
N THR A 71 1.10 15.94 7.34
CA THR A 71 -0.07 15.56 6.52
C THR A 71 0.21 14.40 5.58
N PHE A 72 1.45 13.89 5.55
CA PHE A 72 1.81 12.77 4.68
C PHE A 72 1.45 11.43 5.32
N ARG A 73 0.79 10.57 4.55
CA ARG A 73 0.53 9.16 4.88
C ARG A 73 1.30 8.25 3.93
N TRP A 74 1.85 7.16 4.47
CA TRP A 74 2.44 6.10 3.66
C TRP A 74 1.34 5.28 2.97
N LYS A 75 1.45 5.10 1.64
CA LYS A 75 0.54 4.27 0.84
C LYS A 75 1.32 3.15 0.15
N PRO A 76 1.17 1.89 0.60
CA PRO A 76 1.70 0.73 -0.11
C PRO A 76 1.18 0.67 -1.55
N LEU A 77 1.98 0.15 -2.46
CA LEU A 77 1.68 0.19 -3.91
C LEU A 77 0.45 -0.65 -4.29
N HIS A 78 0.27 -1.81 -3.65
CA HIS A 78 -0.73 -2.81 -4.04
C HIS A 78 -1.75 -3.13 -2.95
N CYS A 79 -1.75 -2.40 -1.83
CA CYS A 79 -2.73 -2.57 -0.77
C CYS A 79 -2.87 -1.29 0.08
N ASN A 80 -3.73 -1.36 1.10
CA ASN A 80 -3.85 -0.31 2.11
C ASN A 80 -3.28 -0.81 3.44
N LEU A 81 -2.76 0.13 4.24
CA LEU A 81 -2.53 -0.13 5.66
C LEU A 81 -3.91 -0.26 6.33
N GLN A 82 -4.14 -1.38 7.03
CA GLN A 82 -5.35 -1.60 7.83
C GLN A 82 -5.27 -0.89 9.17
#